data_AF-A0A7X8HUL4-F1
#
_entry.id   AF-A0A7X8HUL4-F1
#
_cell.length_a   1.000
_cell.length_b   1.000
_cell.length_c   1.000
_cell.angle_alpha   90.00
_cell.angle_beta   90.00
_cell.angle_gamma   90.00
#
_symmetry.space_group_name_H-M   'P 1'
#
loop_
_entity.id
_entity.type
_entity.pdbx_description
1 polymer ?
#
loop_
_entity_poly.entity_id
_entity_poly.type
_entity_poly.pdbx_seq_one_letter_code
_entity_poly.pdbx_strand_id
1 'polypeptide(L)'
;MIDGQWGVIPILNGTPLSAFELGQALMNQATGLDVYSDYGVDKESFFNWIEPYLYYIVVSFDNRIGLEPEEYAGGVLMFVPERAIRPERFQIKPMNEHVIYTYYAHELYPVLTPAIYENVEEKKAAIQQLFQNRRIDPQNDYLIDEIIIEGLDRTREEIVRKQLPFTVGGRWTKEKQRLAEQRLIQMSIFNPLTVKVRAEKIIEERVRVFVSTEDLHPFTVHPVKSRFISKPIKVAIFKGIDLLDKELSYRIINPWGNGLSISAGVDWGPDPGWNIGLDYAGANGKIYSWEYMDFARNNEYFNQTSYQTKGFKTSLALNYIPTAYWEWGLYLTYQENDFLVGQSNLEQTYLSVATDVKWKKDQDLNLSLAYGKSLSKAEPDFGQVELALTKELGFNNDRLIINLGGGLASKETPLNYQFKGGGNSRIPLRGHKYNLAGTRYLSGNAEFHKFLGRFWYYGWYDLWGFVFIDCARFSQAWINVWRKEKK
;
A
#
# COMPACT_ATOMS: atom_id res chain seq x y z
N MET A 1 -22.37 -15.22 -16.52
CA MET A 1 -21.57 -15.04 -15.27
C MET A 1 -20.73 -13.78 -15.40
N ILE A 2 -20.63 -12.97 -14.34
CA ILE A 2 -19.61 -11.91 -14.25
C ILE A 2 -18.67 -12.33 -13.12
N ASP A 3 -17.39 -12.55 -13.41
CA ASP A 3 -16.39 -12.74 -12.36
C ASP A 3 -16.08 -11.37 -11.77
N GLY A 4 -16.58 -11.11 -10.56
CA GLY A 4 -16.41 -9.81 -9.89
C GLY A 4 -14.98 -9.50 -9.47
N GLN A 5 -14.11 -10.51 -9.36
CA GLN A 5 -12.72 -10.34 -8.95
C GLN A 5 -11.84 -9.92 -10.14
N TRP A 6 -12.12 -10.45 -11.33
CA TRP A 6 -11.39 -10.12 -12.56
C TRP A 6 -12.12 -9.07 -13.41
N GLY A 7 -13.40 -8.81 -13.15
CA GLY A 7 -14.23 -7.95 -14.01
C GLY A 7 -14.33 -8.54 -15.42
N VAL A 8 -14.54 -9.86 -15.51
CA VAL A 8 -14.56 -10.62 -16.77
C VAL A 8 -15.90 -11.30 -16.97
N ILE A 9 -16.38 -11.29 -18.22
CA ILE A 9 -17.51 -12.09 -18.69
C ILE A 9 -16.99 -13.09 -19.73
N PRO A 10 -16.98 -14.40 -19.47
CA PRO A 10 -16.65 -15.38 -20.49
C PRO A 10 -17.73 -15.42 -21.57
N ILE A 11 -17.31 -15.51 -22.83
CA ILE A 11 -18.20 -15.54 -23.98
C ILE A 11 -17.81 -16.66 -24.94
N LEU A 12 -18.80 -17.31 -25.57
CA LEU A 12 -18.59 -18.20 -26.71
C LEU A 12 -19.31 -17.61 -27.92
N ASN A 13 -18.55 -17.26 -28.97
CA ASN A 13 -19.10 -16.62 -30.18
C ASN A 13 -19.98 -15.39 -29.86
N GLY A 14 -19.53 -14.56 -28.91
CA GLY A 14 -20.25 -13.36 -28.47
C GLY A 14 -21.38 -13.60 -27.47
N THR A 15 -21.67 -14.86 -27.10
CA THR A 15 -22.72 -15.21 -26.13
C THR A 15 -22.13 -15.42 -24.74
N PRO A 16 -22.58 -14.70 -23.70
CA PRO A 16 -22.10 -14.90 -22.32
C PRO A 16 -22.36 -16.31 -21.80
N LEU A 17 -21.38 -16.87 -21.09
CA LEU A 17 -21.45 -18.20 -20.49
C LEU A 17 -21.74 -18.13 -18.99
N SER A 18 -22.46 -19.12 -18.49
CA SER A 18 -22.45 -19.52 -17.07
C SER A 18 -21.14 -20.20 -16.69
N ALA A 19 -20.90 -20.43 -15.38
CA ALA A 19 -19.71 -21.16 -14.93
C ALA A 19 -19.71 -22.61 -15.46
N PHE A 20 -20.88 -23.24 -15.53
CA PHE A 20 -21.04 -24.59 -16.04
C PHE A 20 -20.74 -24.66 -17.55
N GLU A 21 -21.30 -23.76 -18.35
CA GLU A 21 -21.06 -23.70 -19.79
C GLU A 21 -19.61 -23.33 -20.12
N LEU A 22 -18.97 -22.46 -19.32
CA LEU A 22 -17.54 -22.17 -19.46
C LEU A 22 -16.70 -23.43 -19.20
N GLY A 23 -17.02 -24.20 -18.15
CA GLY A 23 -16.32 -25.45 -17.86
C GLY A 23 -16.43 -26.43 -19.03
N GLN A 24 -17.62 -26.60 -19.59
CA GLN A 24 -17.84 -27.43 -20.78
C GLN A 24 -17.08 -26.91 -22.01
N ALA A 25 -17.06 -25.60 -22.23
CA ALA A 25 -16.35 -25.00 -23.36
C ALA A 25 -14.83 -25.17 -23.27
N LEU A 26 -14.26 -25.05 -22.06
CA LEU A 26 -12.83 -25.28 -21.80
C LEU A 26 -12.46 -26.75 -21.98
N MET A 27 -13.25 -27.68 -21.40
CA MET A 27 -13.03 -29.13 -21.54
C MET A 27 -13.06 -29.58 -23.00
N ASN A 28 -13.96 -29.00 -23.81
CA ASN A 28 -14.12 -29.36 -25.21
C ASN A 28 -13.26 -28.52 -26.17
N GLN A 29 -12.42 -27.61 -25.66
CA GLN A 29 -11.58 -26.70 -26.46
C GLN A 29 -12.39 -25.95 -27.53
N ALA A 30 -13.56 -25.42 -27.14
CA ALA A 30 -14.51 -24.82 -28.06
C ALA A 30 -13.89 -23.64 -28.84
N THR A 31 -14.06 -23.65 -30.16
CA THR A 31 -13.63 -22.55 -31.03
C THR A 31 -14.52 -21.32 -30.83
N GLY A 32 -13.89 -20.14 -30.74
CA GLY A 32 -14.59 -18.87 -30.49
C GLY A 32 -14.86 -18.56 -29.02
N LEU A 33 -14.23 -19.29 -28.09
CA LEU A 33 -14.21 -18.97 -26.67
C LEU A 33 -13.31 -17.75 -26.40
N ASP A 34 -13.86 -16.75 -25.70
CA ASP A 34 -13.19 -15.49 -25.42
C ASP A 34 -13.69 -14.85 -24.11
N VAL A 35 -13.15 -13.70 -23.75
CA VAL A 35 -13.56 -12.90 -22.59
C VAL A 35 -13.94 -11.48 -22.99
N TYR A 36 -14.94 -10.93 -22.32
CA TYR A 36 -15.24 -9.50 -22.33
C TYR A 36 -14.78 -8.86 -21.02
N SER A 37 -13.99 -7.78 -21.09
CA SER A 37 -13.52 -7.03 -19.92
C SER A 37 -13.15 -5.59 -20.31
N ASP A 38 -13.50 -4.63 -19.45
CA ASP A 38 -13.09 -3.22 -19.59
C ASP A 38 -11.64 -2.97 -19.17
N TYR A 39 -10.98 -3.97 -18.55
CA TYR A 39 -9.64 -3.84 -17.99
C TYR A 39 -8.55 -4.49 -18.87
N GLY A 40 -8.90 -4.98 -20.06
CA GLY A 40 -7.95 -5.60 -20.98
C GLY A 40 -7.34 -6.90 -20.43
N VAL A 41 -8.14 -7.70 -19.73
CA VAL A 41 -7.69 -8.98 -19.16
C VAL A 41 -7.34 -9.97 -20.27
N ASP A 42 -6.15 -10.58 -20.16
CA ASP A 42 -5.71 -11.64 -21.07
C ASP A 42 -6.56 -12.91 -20.85
N LYS A 43 -7.14 -13.42 -21.93
CA LYS A 43 -8.10 -14.53 -21.88
C LYS A 43 -7.45 -15.84 -21.42
N GLU A 44 -6.23 -16.13 -21.86
CA GLU A 44 -5.53 -17.36 -21.50
C GLU A 44 -5.18 -17.36 -20.02
N SER A 45 -4.72 -16.22 -19.50
CA SER A 45 -4.45 -16.01 -18.08
C SER A 45 -5.70 -16.23 -17.23
N PHE A 46 -6.86 -15.71 -17.67
CA PHE A 46 -8.13 -15.93 -16.98
C PHE A 46 -8.57 -17.40 -17.04
N PHE A 47 -8.55 -18.02 -18.22
CA PHE A 47 -8.97 -19.41 -18.40
C PHE A 47 -8.12 -20.39 -17.60
N ASN A 48 -6.78 -20.25 -17.64
CA ASN A 48 -5.88 -21.07 -16.84
C ASN A 48 -6.09 -20.91 -15.33
N TRP A 49 -6.52 -19.73 -14.89
CA TRP A 49 -6.82 -19.47 -13.48
C TRP A 49 -8.17 -20.07 -13.06
N ILE A 50 -9.23 -19.87 -13.85
CA ILE A 50 -10.60 -20.25 -13.46
C ILE A 50 -10.89 -21.74 -13.67
N GLU A 51 -10.28 -22.38 -14.67
CA GLU A 51 -10.52 -23.79 -15.03
C GLU A 51 -10.57 -24.77 -13.84
N PRO A 52 -9.59 -24.79 -12.91
CA PRO A 52 -9.63 -25.73 -11.77
C PRO A 52 -10.80 -25.49 -10.81
N TYR A 53 -11.41 -24.31 -10.82
CA TYR A 53 -12.54 -23.96 -9.96
C TYR A 53 -13.91 -24.31 -10.57
N LEU A 54 -13.96 -24.69 -11.84
CA LEU A 54 -15.22 -25.01 -12.53
C LEU A 54 -15.67 -26.46 -12.34
N TYR A 55 -14.92 -27.26 -11.58
CA TYR A 55 -15.23 -28.68 -11.34
C TYR A 55 -16.33 -28.89 -10.30
N TYR A 56 -16.30 -28.17 -9.18
CA TYR A 56 -17.38 -28.12 -8.19
C TYR A 56 -17.95 -26.71 -8.13
N ILE A 57 -19.22 -26.54 -8.47
CA ILE A 57 -19.86 -25.22 -8.48
C ILE A 57 -20.74 -25.12 -7.24
N VAL A 58 -20.53 -24.07 -6.44
CA VAL A 58 -21.31 -23.82 -5.22
C VAL A 58 -22.10 -22.54 -5.37
N VAL A 59 -23.38 -22.60 -5.02
CA VAL A 59 -24.27 -21.44 -4.97
C VAL A 59 -24.89 -21.36 -3.58
N SER A 60 -24.70 -20.23 -2.91
CA SER A 60 -25.34 -19.93 -1.64
C SER A 60 -26.84 -19.70 -1.82
N PHE A 61 -27.66 -20.04 -0.82
CA PHE A 61 -29.09 -19.72 -0.83
C PHE A 61 -29.40 -18.25 -0.50
N ASP A 62 -28.43 -17.34 -0.67
CA ASP A 62 -28.45 -15.95 -0.22
C ASP A 62 -29.17 -14.96 -1.15
N ASN A 63 -29.51 -15.36 -2.38
CA ASN A 63 -30.06 -14.46 -3.42
C ASN A 63 -31.57 -14.58 -3.65
N ARG A 64 -32.38 -14.72 -2.58
CA ARG A 64 -33.86 -14.77 -2.71
C ARG A 64 -34.52 -13.56 -2.06
N ILE A 65 -35.29 -12.82 -2.87
CA ILE A 65 -36.10 -11.67 -2.43
C ILE A 65 -37.44 -12.21 -1.90
N GLY A 66 -37.81 -11.90 -0.65
CA GLY A 66 -39.14 -12.19 -0.09
C GLY A 66 -39.29 -13.51 0.69
N LEU A 67 -38.20 -14.09 1.20
CA LEU A 67 -38.21 -15.23 2.13
C LEU A 67 -37.62 -14.83 3.48
N GLU A 68 -38.07 -15.46 4.57
CA GLU A 68 -37.55 -15.21 5.92
C GLU A 68 -36.18 -15.90 6.11
N PRO A 69 -35.15 -15.21 6.65
CA PRO A 69 -33.77 -15.71 6.76
C PRO A 69 -33.63 -17.07 7.45
N GLU A 70 -34.50 -17.40 8.40
CA GLU A 70 -34.43 -18.67 9.13
C GLU A 70 -34.64 -19.90 8.25
N GLU A 71 -35.25 -19.75 7.07
CA GLU A 71 -35.58 -20.87 6.16
C GLU A 71 -34.43 -21.26 5.21
N TYR A 72 -33.40 -20.41 5.06
CA TYR A 72 -32.34 -20.62 4.07
C TYR A 72 -30.93 -20.19 4.54
N ALA A 73 -30.80 -19.55 5.70
CA ALA A 73 -29.53 -19.08 6.23
C ALA A 73 -28.51 -20.21 6.38
N GLY A 74 -27.36 -20.06 5.70
CA GLY A 74 -26.21 -20.96 5.81
C GLY A 74 -26.25 -22.20 4.91
N GLY A 75 -27.31 -22.41 4.14
CA GLY A 75 -27.39 -23.50 3.17
C GLY A 75 -26.75 -23.17 1.82
N VAL A 76 -26.24 -24.20 1.15
CA VAL A 76 -25.66 -24.09 -0.20
C VAL A 76 -26.12 -25.24 -1.08
N LEU A 77 -26.27 -24.97 -2.37
CA LEU A 77 -26.40 -25.99 -3.41
C LEU A 77 -25.04 -26.17 -4.08
N MET A 78 -24.52 -27.39 -4.05
CA MET A 78 -23.27 -27.76 -4.69
C MET A 78 -23.54 -28.70 -5.86
N PHE A 79 -23.16 -28.28 -7.06
CA PHE A 79 -23.07 -29.15 -8.22
C PHE A 79 -21.81 -29.99 -8.16
N VAL A 80 -22.00 -31.29 -8.33
CA VAL A 80 -20.99 -32.34 -8.37
C VAL A 80 -21.14 -33.04 -9.73
N PRO A 81 -20.09 -33.15 -10.54
CA PRO A 81 -20.16 -33.90 -11.79
C PRO A 81 -20.57 -35.36 -11.54
N GLU A 82 -21.27 -35.97 -12.49
CA GLU A 82 -21.69 -37.36 -12.36
C GLU A 82 -20.47 -38.27 -12.14
N ARG A 83 -20.52 -39.12 -11.09
CA ARG A 83 -19.43 -40.00 -10.63
C ARG A 83 -18.24 -39.30 -9.97
N ALA A 84 -18.27 -37.98 -9.77
CA ALA A 84 -17.30 -37.29 -8.93
C ALA A 84 -17.54 -37.60 -7.45
N ILE A 85 -16.48 -37.53 -6.65
CA ILE A 85 -16.56 -37.75 -5.21
C ILE A 85 -17.33 -36.57 -4.60
N ARG A 86 -18.38 -36.85 -3.83
CA ARG A 86 -19.06 -35.80 -3.05
C ARG A 86 -18.11 -35.30 -1.98
N PRO A 87 -17.70 -34.02 -1.99
CA PRO A 87 -16.82 -33.51 -0.96
C PRO A 87 -17.62 -33.34 0.33
N GLU A 88 -17.34 -34.14 1.36
CA GLU A 88 -17.98 -34.02 2.69
C GLU A 88 -17.12 -33.20 3.67
N ARG A 89 -15.89 -32.87 3.26
CA ARG A 89 -14.91 -32.12 4.04
C ARG A 89 -14.19 -31.14 3.13
N PHE A 90 -14.00 -29.92 3.62
CA PHE A 90 -13.12 -28.93 3.00
C PHE A 90 -11.93 -28.69 3.91
N GLN A 91 -10.73 -28.99 3.40
CA GLN A 91 -9.49 -29.05 4.19
C GLN A 91 -9.61 -30.02 5.38
N ILE A 92 -9.84 -29.51 6.59
CA ILE A 92 -9.96 -30.30 7.84
C ILE A 92 -11.34 -30.18 8.50
N LYS A 93 -12.21 -29.29 8.00
CA LYS A 93 -13.54 -29.07 8.57
C LYS A 93 -14.58 -29.90 7.83
N PRO A 94 -15.52 -30.56 8.54
CA PRO A 94 -16.72 -31.06 7.88
C PRO A 94 -17.42 -29.89 7.19
N MET A 95 -17.96 -30.14 6.00
CA MET A 95 -18.82 -29.15 5.35
C MET A 95 -20.08 -28.92 6.20
N ASN A 96 -20.70 -27.74 6.07
CA ASN A 96 -21.90 -27.38 6.84
C ASN A 96 -23.00 -28.44 6.66
N GLU A 97 -23.84 -28.67 7.69
CA GLU A 97 -24.94 -29.65 7.68
C GLU A 97 -26.02 -29.34 6.61
N HIS A 98 -25.94 -28.16 5.98
CA HIS A 98 -26.92 -27.62 5.04
C HIS A 98 -26.44 -27.60 3.57
N VAL A 99 -25.51 -28.49 3.19
CA VAL A 99 -25.10 -28.66 1.79
C VAL A 99 -26.04 -29.63 1.07
N ILE A 100 -26.70 -29.14 0.02
CA ILE A 100 -27.46 -29.99 -0.90
C ILE A 100 -26.58 -30.27 -2.12
N TYR A 101 -26.38 -31.55 -2.46
CA TYR A 101 -25.63 -31.94 -3.64
C TYR A 101 -26.56 -32.21 -4.81
N THR A 102 -26.19 -31.69 -5.98
CA THR A 102 -26.90 -31.95 -7.24
C THR A 102 -25.94 -32.43 -8.33
N TYR A 103 -26.45 -33.25 -9.23
CA TYR A 103 -25.79 -33.64 -10.48
C TYR A 103 -26.38 -32.93 -11.69
N TYR A 104 -27.37 -32.05 -11.47
CA TYR A 104 -28.18 -31.46 -12.50
C TYR A 104 -27.92 -29.96 -12.61
N ALA A 105 -27.27 -29.55 -13.69
CA ALA A 105 -26.95 -28.14 -13.91
C ALA A 105 -28.18 -27.22 -13.94
N HIS A 106 -29.35 -27.74 -14.34
CA HIS A 106 -30.61 -26.99 -14.35
C HIS A 106 -31.17 -26.67 -12.96
N GLU A 107 -30.63 -27.28 -11.89
CA GLU A 107 -30.96 -26.90 -10.52
C GLU A 107 -30.13 -25.70 -10.03
N LEU A 108 -28.96 -25.46 -10.63
CA LEU A 108 -28.15 -24.27 -10.39
C LEU A 108 -28.64 -23.06 -11.20
N TYR A 109 -29.01 -23.32 -12.46
CA TYR A 109 -29.39 -22.29 -13.41
C TYR A 109 -30.86 -22.51 -13.78
N PRO A 110 -31.76 -21.55 -13.47
CA PRO A 110 -33.14 -21.68 -13.89
C PRO A 110 -33.20 -21.85 -15.41
N VAL A 111 -34.14 -22.66 -15.89
CA VAL A 111 -34.39 -22.79 -17.33
C VAL A 111 -34.79 -21.41 -17.85
N LEU A 112 -33.85 -20.75 -18.52
CA LEU A 112 -34.09 -19.45 -19.12
C LEU A 112 -35.01 -19.65 -20.32
N THR A 113 -36.22 -19.11 -20.26
CA THR A 113 -37.15 -19.16 -21.38
C THR A 113 -36.60 -18.35 -22.56
N PRO A 114 -36.90 -18.70 -23.82
CA PRO A 114 -36.46 -17.95 -25.01
C PRO A 114 -36.74 -16.44 -24.95
N ALA A 115 -37.80 -16.02 -24.24
CA ALA A 115 -38.15 -14.63 -23.99
C ALA A 115 -37.03 -13.78 -23.33
N ILE A 116 -36.11 -14.41 -22.58
CA ILE A 116 -34.98 -13.70 -21.94
C ILE A 116 -33.93 -13.30 -23.00
N TYR A 117 -33.82 -14.12 -24.06
CA TYR A 117 -32.93 -13.92 -25.22
C TYR A 117 -33.58 -13.15 -26.37
N GLU A 118 -34.84 -12.74 -26.24
CA GLU A 118 -35.42 -11.78 -27.17
C GLU A 118 -34.71 -10.43 -27.03
N ASN A 119 -34.46 -9.77 -28.17
CA ASN A 119 -33.86 -8.45 -28.26
C ASN A 119 -32.46 -8.36 -27.62
N VAL A 120 -31.66 -9.43 -27.67
CA VAL A 120 -30.28 -9.45 -27.11
C VAL A 120 -29.42 -8.31 -27.63
N GLU A 121 -29.44 -8.04 -28.94
CA GLU A 121 -28.66 -6.94 -29.51
C GLU A 121 -29.18 -5.57 -29.06
N GLU A 122 -30.49 -5.42 -28.86
CA GLU A 122 -31.09 -4.18 -28.35
C GLU A 122 -30.76 -3.96 -26.87
N LYS A 123 -30.83 -5.02 -26.04
CA LYS A 123 -30.42 -5.01 -24.63
C LYS A 123 -28.92 -4.76 -24.49
N LYS A 124 -28.10 -5.36 -25.35
CA LYS A 124 -26.65 -5.14 -25.40
C LYS A 124 -26.33 -3.70 -25.81
N ALA A 125 -27.01 -3.17 -26.82
CA ALA A 125 -26.91 -1.77 -27.19
C ALA A 125 -27.35 -0.85 -26.05
N ALA A 126 -28.45 -1.15 -25.36
CA ALA A 126 -28.94 -0.37 -24.22
C ALA A 126 -27.96 -0.40 -23.04
N ILE A 127 -27.36 -1.54 -22.74
CA ILE A 127 -26.32 -1.70 -21.71
C ILE A 127 -25.05 -0.93 -22.11
N GLN A 128 -24.58 -1.09 -23.35
CA GLN A 128 -23.43 -0.35 -23.86
C GLN A 128 -23.69 1.16 -23.83
N GLN A 129 -24.89 1.60 -24.19
CA GLN A 129 -25.30 2.99 -24.15
C GLN A 129 -25.39 3.51 -22.71
N LEU A 130 -25.89 2.70 -21.76
CA LEU A 130 -25.84 2.99 -20.33
C LEU A 130 -24.41 3.19 -19.83
N PHE A 131 -23.48 2.32 -20.22
CA PHE A 131 -22.06 2.43 -19.84
C PHE A 131 -21.37 3.62 -20.53
N GLN A 132 -21.63 3.85 -21.81
CA GLN A 132 -21.11 5.00 -22.55
C GLN A 132 -21.62 6.32 -21.97
N ASN A 133 -22.90 6.40 -21.60
CA ASN A 133 -23.50 7.59 -21.01
C ASN A 133 -22.98 7.88 -19.59
N ARG A 134 -22.56 6.85 -18.85
CA ARG A 134 -21.96 7.00 -17.51
C ARG A 134 -20.47 7.34 -17.54
N ARG A 135 -19.79 7.12 -18.68
CA ARG A 135 -18.35 7.34 -18.80
C ARG A 135 -18.05 8.84 -18.79
N ILE A 136 -17.27 9.26 -17.81
CA ILE A 136 -16.77 10.63 -17.74
C ILE A 136 -15.56 10.74 -18.65
N ASP A 137 -15.67 11.58 -19.69
CA ASP A 137 -14.52 11.97 -20.50
C ASP A 137 -13.56 12.82 -19.68
N PRO A 138 -12.30 12.40 -19.47
CA PRO A 138 -11.33 13.19 -18.71
C PRO A 138 -10.97 14.55 -19.34
N GLN A 139 -11.35 14.82 -20.60
CA GLN A 139 -11.13 16.10 -21.27
C GLN A 139 -12.24 17.14 -21.04
N ASN A 140 -13.41 16.73 -20.56
CA ASN A 140 -14.54 17.62 -20.34
C ASN A 140 -14.52 18.23 -18.93
N ASP A 141 -14.94 19.49 -18.82
CA ASP A 141 -15.01 20.24 -17.57
C ASP A 141 -16.36 19.98 -16.89
N TYR A 142 -16.41 19.02 -15.96
CA TYR A 142 -17.65 18.68 -15.25
C TYR A 142 -17.76 19.42 -13.91
N LEU A 143 -18.98 19.86 -13.57
CA LEU A 143 -19.33 20.37 -12.25
C LEU A 143 -19.85 19.25 -11.35
N ILE A 144 -19.41 19.27 -10.09
CA ILE A 144 -19.83 18.32 -9.07
C ILE A 144 -21.18 18.77 -8.52
N ASP A 145 -22.22 17.99 -8.75
CA ASP A 145 -23.57 18.28 -8.26
C ASP A 145 -23.80 17.65 -6.87
N GLU A 146 -23.22 16.47 -6.66
CA GLU A 146 -23.43 15.68 -5.46
C GLU A 146 -22.18 14.89 -5.09
N ILE A 147 -21.96 14.68 -3.78
CA ILE A 147 -20.91 13.82 -3.24
C ILE A 147 -21.54 12.83 -2.26
N ILE A 148 -21.47 11.54 -2.61
CA ILE A 148 -21.94 10.42 -1.82
C ILE A 148 -20.73 9.71 -1.21
N ILE A 149 -20.78 9.47 0.10
CA ILE A 149 -19.73 8.74 0.82
C ILE A 149 -20.32 7.42 1.30
N GLU A 150 -19.65 6.31 0.99
CA GLU A 150 -20.14 4.95 1.19
C GLU A 150 -19.15 4.12 2.02
N GLY A 151 -19.68 3.13 2.76
CA GLY A 151 -18.90 2.12 3.50
C GLY A 151 -18.23 2.63 4.77
N LEU A 152 -18.79 3.69 5.37
CA LEU A 152 -18.44 4.13 6.72
C LEU A 152 -19.29 3.39 7.75
N ASP A 153 -18.64 2.68 8.66
CA ASP A 153 -19.29 1.97 9.77
C ASP A 153 -19.06 2.71 11.10
N ARG A 154 -17.89 3.33 11.24
CA ARG A 154 -17.40 3.99 12.46
C ARG A 154 -16.92 5.40 12.21
N THR A 155 -16.20 5.65 11.11
CA THR A 155 -15.62 6.96 10.85
C THR A 155 -16.72 7.98 10.54
N ARG A 156 -16.67 9.15 11.19
CA ARG A 156 -17.61 10.23 10.92
C ARG A 156 -17.40 10.76 9.51
N GLU A 157 -18.48 10.93 8.76
CA GLU A 157 -18.46 11.42 7.38
C GLU A 157 -17.72 12.76 7.22
N GLU A 158 -17.81 13.65 8.21
CA GLU A 158 -17.08 14.92 8.27
C GLU A 158 -15.56 14.74 8.10
N ILE A 159 -14.99 13.68 8.66
CA ILE A 159 -13.56 13.39 8.61
C ILE A 159 -13.14 13.09 7.17
N VAL A 160 -13.98 12.37 6.41
CA VAL A 160 -13.79 12.11 4.97
C VAL A 160 -13.94 13.40 4.18
N ARG A 161 -15.03 14.15 4.40
CA ARG A 161 -15.30 15.41 3.69
C ARG A 161 -14.17 16.42 3.84
N LYS A 162 -13.56 16.51 5.03
CA LYS A 162 -12.40 17.38 5.30
C LYS A 162 -11.15 17.01 4.50
N GLN A 163 -11.04 15.81 3.94
CA GLN A 163 -9.92 15.45 3.07
C GLN A 163 -10.12 15.83 1.61
N LEU A 164 -11.37 15.87 1.15
CA LEU A 164 -11.67 15.97 -0.27
C LEU A 164 -11.16 17.30 -0.85
N PRO A 165 -10.44 17.28 -1.99
CA PRO A 165 -9.94 18.49 -2.65
C PRO A 165 -11.01 19.17 -3.52
N PHE A 166 -12.28 18.87 -3.26
CA PHE A 166 -13.43 19.37 -4.02
C PHE A 166 -14.68 19.42 -3.15
N THR A 167 -15.61 20.26 -3.57
CA THR A 167 -16.92 20.45 -2.95
C THR A 167 -18.00 20.43 -4.04
N VAL A 168 -19.26 20.31 -3.62
CA VAL A 168 -20.41 20.56 -4.50
C VAL A 168 -20.28 21.96 -5.13
N GLY A 169 -20.61 22.07 -6.41
CA GLY A 169 -20.42 23.25 -7.26
C GLY A 169 -19.00 23.40 -7.82
N GLY A 170 -18.04 22.61 -7.36
CA GLY A 170 -16.65 22.64 -7.84
C GLY A 170 -16.44 21.83 -9.12
N ARG A 171 -15.32 22.08 -9.81
CA ARG A 171 -14.91 21.30 -11.00
C ARG A 171 -14.36 19.92 -10.62
N TRP A 172 -14.74 18.90 -11.37
CA TRP A 172 -14.20 17.54 -11.28
C TRP A 172 -12.99 17.38 -12.22
N THR A 173 -11.89 16.83 -11.71
CA THR A 173 -10.70 16.53 -12.53
C THR A 173 -10.07 15.21 -12.08
N LYS A 174 -9.32 14.56 -12.98
CA LYS A 174 -8.54 13.35 -12.65
C LYS A 174 -7.48 13.60 -11.58
N GLU A 175 -6.91 14.80 -11.54
CA GLU A 175 -5.95 15.20 -10.50
C GLU A 175 -6.63 15.24 -9.12
N LYS A 176 -7.84 15.81 -9.05
CA LYS A 176 -8.65 15.86 -7.83
C LYS A 176 -9.07 14.47 -7.35
N GLN A 177 -9.43 13.58 -8.27
CA GLN A 177 -9.68 12.18 -7.97
C GLN A 177 -8.47 11.53 -7.29
N ARG A 178 -7.30 11.60 -7.94
CA ARG A 178 -6.05 11.03 -7.41
C ARG A 178 -5.67 11.62 -6.06
N LEU A 179 -5.79 12.94 -5.91
CA LEU A 179 -5.49 13.63 -4.66
C LEU A 179 -6.44 13.20 -3.53
N ALA A 180 -7.73 13.02 -3.82
CA ALA A 180 -8.69 12.53 -2.82
C ALA A 180 -8.33 11.11 -2.36
N GLU A 181 -8.07 10.18 -3.28
CA GLU A 181 -7.67 8.81 -2.97
C GLU A 181 -6.38 8.77 -2.13
N GLN A 182 -5.35 9.53 -2.54
CA GLN A 182 -4.10 9.62 -1.80
C GLN A 182 -4.29 10.13 -0.36
N ARG A 183 -5.10 11.18 -0.16
CA ARG A 183 -5.38 11.72 1.17
C ARG A 183 -6.15 10.74 2.04
N LEU A 184 -7.15 10.05 1.49
CA LEU A 184 -7.91 9.04 2.23
C LEU A 184 -7.05 7.84 2.62
N ILE A 185 -6.16 7.39 1.72
CA ILE A 185 -5.18 6.32 2.01
C ILE A 185 -4.19 6.77 3.09
N GLN A 186 -3.70 8.02 3.02
CA GLN A 186 -2.72 8.56 3.97
C GLN A 186 -3.23 8.53 5.43
N MET A 187 -4.53 8.73 5.64
CA MET A 187 -5.14 8.67 6.97
C MET A 187 -4.89 7.33 7.67
N SER A 188 -4.66 6.25 6.91
CA SER A 188 -4.41 4.91 7.44
C SER A 188 -5.52 4.38 8.35
N ILE A 189 -6.74 4.89 8.21
CA ILE A 189 -7.93 4.43 8.95
C ILE A 189 -8.85 3.55 8.08
N PHE A 190 -8.68 3.62 6.76
CA PHE A 190 -9.44 2.86 5.77
C PHE A 190 -8.61 1.74 5.18
N ASN A 191 -9.29 0.70 4.67
CA ASN A 191 -8.63 -0.35 3.90
C ASN A 191 -8.14 0.23 2.55
N PRO A 192 -6.82 0.27 2.28
CA PRO A 192 -6.29 0.91 1.08
C PRO A 192 -6.69 0.20 -0.22
N LEU A 193 -7.20 -1.03 -0.15
CA LEU A 193 -7.68 -1.78 -1.31
C LEU A 193 -9.10 -1.40 -1.74
N THR A 194 -9.88 -0.78 -0.84
CA THR A 194 -11.28 -0.44 -1.10
C THR A 194 -11.51 1.05 -1.27
N VAL A 195 -10.56 1.90 -0.82
CA VAL A 195 -10.60 3.34 -1.10
C VAL A 195 -10.64 3.57 -2.61
N LYS A 196 -11.75 4.12 -3.09
CA LYS A 196 -11.95 4.46 -4.49
C LYS A 196 -12.81 5.69 -4.61
N VAL A 197 -12.38 6.64 -5.43
CA VAL A 197 -13.18 7.80 -5.78
C VAL A 197 -13.56 7.69 -7.24
N ARG A 198 -14.86 7.63 -7.52
CA ARG A 198 -15.41 7.55 -8.88
C ARG A 198 -16.42 8.66 -9.09
N ALA A 199 -16.67 8.99 -10.33
CA ALA A 199 -17.74 9.92 -10.66
C ALA A 199 -18.60 9.33 -11.78
N GLU A 200 -19.88 9.68 -11.77
CA GLU A 200 -20.87 9.26 -12.76
C GLU A 200 -21.58 10.50 -13.31
N LYS A 201 -21.83 10.52 -14.62
CA LYS A 201 -22.56 11.61 -15.28
C LYS A 201 -24.03 11.56 -14.88
N ILE A 202 -24.59 12.71 -14.49
CA ILE A 202 -26.02 12.86 -14.18
C ILE A 202 -26.75 13.46 -15.39
N ILE A 203 -26.30 14.64 -15.82
CA ILE A 203 -26.78 15.40 -16.98
C ILE A 203 -25.56 15.98 -17.72
N GLU A 204 -25.75 16.68 -18.83
CA GLU A 204 -24.64 17.35 -19.53
C GLU A 204 -23.84 18.22 -18.55
N GLU A 205 -22.50 18.04 -18.56
CA GLU A 205 -21.53 18.75 -17.74
C GLU A 205 -21.69 18.64 -16.21
N ARG A 206 -22.57 17.78 -15.67
CA ARG A 206 -22.68 17.53 -14.23
C ARG A 206 -22.44 16.08 -13.84
N VAL A 207 -21.74 15.92 -12.72
CA VAL A 207 -21.36 14.60 -12.19
C VAL A 207 -21.74 14.45 -10.73
N ARG A 208 -22.07 13.20 -10.37
CA ARG A 208 -22.15 12.71 -9.00
C ARG A 208 -20.83 12.03 -8.66
N VAL A 209 -20.22 12.39 -7.55
CA VAL A 209 -18.97 11.76 -7.08
C VAL A 209 -19.31 10.77 -5.97
N PHE A 210 -18.81 9.54 -6.10
CA PHE A 210 -18.86 8.52 -5.06
C PHE A 210 -17.48 8.34 -4.45
N VAL A 211 -17.43 8.38 -3.13
CA VAL A 211 -16.25 8.08 -2.32
C VAL A 211 -16.55 6.79 -1.57
N SER A 212 -16.06 5.67 -2.09
CA SER A 212 -16.23 4.36 -1.47
C SER A 212 -15.03 4.06 -0.59
N THR A 213 -15.29 3.70 0.66
CA THR A 213 -14.27 3.37 1.67
C THR A 213 -14.72 2.16 2.49
N GLU A 214 -13.83 1.58 3.29
CA GLU A 214 -14.15 0.55 4.28
C GLU A 214 -13.33 0.86 5.53
N ASP A 215 -14.00 1.05 6.67
CA ASP A 215 -13.32 1.25 7.94
C ASP A 215 -12.48 0.03 8.32
N LEU A 216 -11.21 0.24 8.69
CA LEU A 216 -10.45 -0.82 9.33
C LEU A 216 -11.04 -1.10 10.71
N HIS A 217 -11.12 -2.38 11.10
CA HIS A 217 -11.44 -2.73 12.48
C HIS A 217 -10.40 -2.07 13.42
N PRO A 218 -10.77 -1.51 14.58
CA PRO A 218 -9.81 -0.79 15.45
C PRO A 218 -8.63 -1.65 15.85
N PHE A 219 -8.88 -2.95 15.97
CA PHE A 219 -7.91 -3.95 16.35
C PHE A 219 -7.31 -4.71 15.15
N THR A 220 -7.49 -4.18 13.93
CA THR A 220 -6.93 -4.81 12.73
C THR A 220 -5.42 -4.87 12.88
N VAL A 221 -4.89 -6.09 12.91
CA VAL A 221 -3.47 -6.32 12.62
C VAL A 221 -3.33 -6.09 11.12
N HIS A 222 -2.67 -4.99 10.73
CA HIS A 222 -2.45 -4.70 9.32
C HIS A 222 -1.85 -5.94 8.64
N PRO A 223 -2.31 -6.30 7.43
CA PRO A 223 -1.57 -7.21 6.57
C PRO A 223 -0.13 -6.71 6.45
N VAL A 224 0.80 -7.37 7.13
CA VAL A 224 2.21 -7.06 6.95
C VAL A 224 2.56 -7.52 5.53
N LYS A 225 3.18 -6.66 4.73
CA LYS A 225 3.99 -7.12 3.60
C LYS A 225 5.13 -7.95 4.21
N SER A 226 4.91 -9.24 4.35
CA SER A 226 5.99 -10.18 4.63
C SER A 226 7.04 -10.00 3.52
N ARG A 227 8.32 -9.95 3.88
CA ARG A 227 9.43 -9.98 2.91
C ARG A 227 9.36 -11.20 1.97
N PHE A 228 8.54 -12.19 2.32
CA PHE A 228 8.31 -13.42 1.56
C PHE A 228 7.01 -13.43 0.75
N ILE A 229 6.08 -12.49 0.95
CA ILE A 229 4.74 -12.50 0.32
C ILE A 229 4.35 -11.11 -0.22
N SER A 230 4.29 -10.96 -1.55
CA SER A 230 4.10 -9.67 -2.24
C SER A 230 2.62 -9.27 -2.48
N LYS A 231 1.65 -9.92 -1.83
CA LYS A 231 0.25 -9.45 -1.77
C LYS A 231 -0.23 -9.26 -0.31
N PRO A 232 -1.04 -8.22 -0.03
CA PRO A 232 -1.69 -8.03 1.27
C PRO A 232 -2.72 -9.13 1.46
N ILE A 233 -2.41 -10.12 2.29
CA ILE A 233 -3.38 -11.14 2.65
C ILE A 233 -4.23 -10.57 3.80
N LYS A 234 -5.58 -10.62 3.69
CA LYS A 234 -6.49 -10.47 4.84
C LYS A 234 -6.37 -11.68 5.79
N VAL A 235 -5.14 -12.11 6.11
CA VAL A 235 -4.91 -13.10 7.15
C VAL A 235 -4.42 -12.31 8.35
N ALA A 236 -5.21 -12.36 9.42
CA ALA A 236 -4.80 -11.98 10.75
C ALA A 236 -3.68 -12.93 11.19
N ILE A 237 -2.50 -12.79 10.59
CA ILE A 237 -1.28 -13.31 11.19
C ILE A 237 -1.04 -12.31 12.32
N PHE A 238 -1.43 -12.66 13.54
CA PHE A 238 -0.67 -12.23 14.70
C PHE A 238 0.79 -12.25 14.28
N LYS A 239 1.53 -11.15 14.48
CA LYS A 239 2.95 -11.06 14.16
C LYS A 239 3.72 -12.07 15.02
N GLY A 240 3.60 -13.37 14.75
CA GLY A 240 4.44 -14.41 15.32
C GLY A 240 5.89 -14.18 14.88
N ILE A 241 6.08 -13.49 13.76
CA ILE A 241 7.37 -12.94 13.32
C ILE A 241 7.86 -11.86 14.29
N ASP A 242 7.04 -10.91 14.74
CA ASP A 242 7.47 -9.92 15.75
C ASP A 242 7.91 -10.61 17.05
N LEU A 243 7.14 -11.58 17.56
CA LEU A 243 7.53 -12.32 18.76
C LEU A 243 8.83 -13.12 18.55
N LEU A 244 9.08 -13.62 17.34
CA LEU A 244 10.35 -14.27 16.94
C LEU A 244 11.49 -13.25 16.81
N ASP A 245 11.20 -12.06 16.31
CA ASP A 245 12.10 -10.92 16.15
C ASP A 245 12.26 -10.12 17.45
N LYS A 246 11.59 -10.56 18.52
CA LYS A 246 11.62 -9.99 19.88
C LYS A 246 11.06 -8.58 19.97
N GLU A 247 10.03 -8.28 19.19
CA GLU A 247 9.28 -7.04 19.24
C GLU A 247 7.77 -7.30 19.40
N LEU A 248 7.02 -6.26 19.76
CA LEU A 248 5.56 -6.20 19.74
C LEU A 248 5.16 -4.77 19.45
N SER A 249 4.52 -4.51 18.31
CA SER A 249 3.94 -3.20 18.01
C SER A 249 2.46 -3.32 17.66
N TYR A 250 1.67 -2.40 18.20
CA TYR A 250 0.23 -2.38 18.02
C TYR A 250 -0.31 -0.97 17.78
N ARG A 251 -1.35 -0.88 16.96
CA ARG A 251 -2.06 0.36 16.66
C ARG A 251 -3.57 0.15 16.79
N ILE A 252 -4.19 0.94 17.66
CA ILE A 252 -5.65 1.06 17.77
C ILE A 252 -6.10 2.12 16.76
N ILE A 253 -6.78 1.67 15.71
CA ILE A 253 -7.11 2.50 14.54
C ILE A 253 -8.44 3.21 14.76
N ASN A 254 -8.41 4.55 14.81
CA ASN A 254 -9.59 5.40 14.84
C ASN A 254 -10.73 4.93 15.78
N PRO A 255 -10.48 4.58 17.05
CA PRO A 255 -11.47 3.87 17.88
C PRO A 255 -12.76 4.67 18.11
N TRP A 256 -12.70 6.01 18.04
CA TRP A 256 -13.86 6.89 18.23
C TRP A 256 -14.44 7.47 16.94
N GLY A 257 -13.95 7.05 15.78
CA GLY A 257 -14.43 7.56 14.49
C GLY A 257 -14.08 9.03 14.20
N ASN A 258 -13.24 9.65 15.01
CA ASN A 258 -12.88 11.08 14.94
C ASN A 258 -11.55 11.36 14.22
N GLY A 259 -10.91 10.34 13.66
CA GLY A 259 -9.64 10.43 12.96
C GLY A 259 -8.39 10.25 13.83
N LEU A 260 -8.53 10.03 15.15
CA LEU A 260 -7.39 9.81 16.06
C LEU A 260 -7.06 8.32 16.16
N SER A 261 -5.82 7.92 15.90
CA SER A 261 -5.29 6.59 16.13
C SER A 261 -4.19 6.61 17.19
N ILE A 262 -4.03 5.50 17.90
CA ILE A 262 -3.07 5.36 19.00
C ILE A 262 -2.17 4.17 18.70
N SER A 263 -0.86 4.30 18.87
CA SER A 263 0.09 3.20 18.74
C SER A 263 0.92 3.01 20.00
N ALA A 264 1.35 1.79 20.24
CA ALA A 264 2.33 1.45 21.26
C ALA A 264 3.20 0.29 20.76
N GLY A 265 4.45 0.24 21.20
CA GLY A 265 5.37 -0.82 20.82
C GLY A 265 6.47 -1.04 21.83
N VAL A 266 7.00 -2.25 21.86
CA VAL A 266 8.10 -2.68 22.73
C VAL A 266 9.02 -3.58 21.91
N ASP A 267 10.33 -3.40 22.05
CA ASP A 267 11.39 -4.24 21.50
C ASP A 267 12.24 -4.75 22.67
N TRP A 268 12.42 -6.06 22.77
CA TRP A 268 13.28 -6.75 23.73
C TRP A 268 14.38 -7.58 23.04
N GLY A 269 14.67 -7.25 21.79
CA GLY A 269 15.76 -7.76 20.98
C GLY A 269 17.13 -7.18 21.36
N PRO A 270 18.10 -7.25 20.44
CA PRO A 270 19.45 -6.70 20.66
C PRO A 270 19.48 -5.19 20.85
N ASP A 271 18.49 -4.47 20.33
CA ASP A 271 18.36 -3.00 20.36
C ASP A 271 17.04 -2.62 21.07
N PRO A 272 16.93 -2.90 22.40
CA PRO A 272 15.66 -2.82 23.10
C PRO A 272 15.13 -1.39 23.21
N GLY A 273 13.81 -1.26 23.33
CA GLY A 273 13.16 0.03 23.45
C GLY A 273 11.64 -0.08 23.57
N TRP A 274 10.97 1.06 23.69
CA TRP A 274 9.51 1.12 23.62
C TRP A 274 9.07 2.45 23.04
N ASN A 275 7.89 2.48 22.45
CA ASN A 275 7.28 3.70 21.93
C ASN A 275 5.79 3.79 22.21
N ILE A 276 5.29 5.02 22.16
CA ILE A 276 3.88 5.35 22.12
C ILE A 276 3.68 6.46 21.10
N GLY A 277 2.58 6.39 20.35
CA GLY A 277 2.29 7.36 19.31
C GLY A 277 0.81 7.70 19.21
N LEU A 278 0.55 8.88 18.66
CA LEU A 278 -0.77 9.39 18.32
C LEU A 278 -0.72 9.90 16.89
N ASP A 279 -1.71 9.53 16.07
CA ASP A 279 -1.90 10.06 14.72
C ASP A 279 -3.30 10.64 14.58
N TYR A 280 -3.41 11.91 14.23
CA TYR A 280 -4.68 12.57 14.00
C TYR A 280 -4.85 12.96 12.54
N ALA A 281 -5.90 12.46 11.91
CA ALA A 281 -6.34 12.88 10.60
C ALA A 281 -6.93 14.30 10.66
N GLY A 282 -6.09 15.29 10.34
CA GLY A 282 -6.47 16.70 10.22
C GLY A 282 -7.31 16.98 8.97
N ALA A 283 -7.32 18.21 8.49
CA ALA A 283 -8.05 18.58 7.27
C ALA A 283 -7.11 18.78 6.08
N ASN A 284 -7.66 18.64 4.88
CA ASN A 284 -7.00 18.89 3.60
C ASN A 284 -5.72 18.07 3.42
N GLY A 285 -5.72 16.77 3.76
CA GLY A 285 -4.56 15.90 3.57
C GLY A 285 -3.44 16.11 4.60
N LYS A 286 -3.74 16.75 5.74
CA LYS A 286 -2.79 16.91 6.85
C LYS A 286 -2.99 15.80 7.88
N ILE A 287 -1.91 15.14 8.26
CA ILE A 287 -1.85 14.20 9.38
C ILE A 287 -0.88 14.79 10.41
N TYR A 288 -1.36 14.93 11.65
CA TYR A 288 -0.54 15.36 12.78
C TYR A 288 -0.18 14.15 13.60
N SER A 289 1.11 13.96 13.86
CA SER A 289 1.60 12.82 14.63
C SER A 289 2.40 13.30 15.83
N TRP A 290 2.28 12.59 16.92
CA TRP A 290 3.16 12.69 18.08
C TRP A 290 3.70 11.31 18.39
N GLU A 291 5.00 11.20 18.65
CA GLU A 291 5.64 9.98 19.09
C GLU A 291 6.54 10.27 20.30
N TYR A 292 6.57 9.36 21.24
CA TYR A 292 7.61 9.23 22.26
C TYR A 292 8.26 7.85 22.12
N MET A 293 9.57 7.79 22.24
CA MET A 293 10.34 6.56 22.13
C MET A 293 11.52 6.58 23.10
N ASP A 294 11.66 5.52 23.88
CA ASP A 294 12.87 5.14 24.59
C ASP A 294 13.57 4.05 23.76
N PHE A 295 14.88 4.16 23.59
CA PHE A 295 15.63 3.29 22.70
C PHE A 295 17.05 3.02 23.18
N ALA A 296 17.55 1.83 22.82
CA ALA A 296 18.96 1.48 22.84
C ALA A 296 19.36 0.89 21.48
N ARG A 297 20.58 1.20 21.04
CA ARG A 297 21.22 0.69 19.83
C ARG A 297 22.60 0.21 20.23
N ASN A 298 22.79 -1.10 20.27
CA ASN A 298 23.96 -1.73 20.86
C ASN A 298 25.00 -2.17 19.82
N ASN A 299 24.61 -2.26 18.54
CA ASN A 299 25.43 -2.82 17.46
C ASN A 299 25.60 -1.85 16.27
N GLU A 300 25.72 -0.55 16.52
CA GLU A 300 26.02 0.39 15.44
C GLU A 300 27.50 0.24 15.01
N TYR A 301 27.73 0.01 13.72
CA TYR A 301 29.08 -0.14 13.17
C TYR A 301 29.23 0.62 11.86
N PHE A 302 30.11 1.62 11.85
CA PHE A 302 30.42 2.42 10.67
C PHE A 302 31.82 3.03 10.78
N ASN A 303 32.47 3.29 9.64
CA ASN A 303 33.88 3.72 9.59
C ASN A 303 34.81 2.81 10.41
N GLN A 304 34.53 1.49 10.39
CA GLN A 304 35.28 0.46 11.13
C GLN A 304 35.34 0.64 12.65
N THR A 305 34.38 1.38 13.21
CA THR A 305 34.29 1.65 14.64
C THR A 305 32.92 1.20 15.15
N SER A 306 32.88 0.68 16.36
CA SER A 306 31.63 0.25 17.02
C SER A 306 31.12 1.37 17.93
N TYR A 307 29.80 1.53 17.95
CA TYR A 307 29.11 2.56 18.68
C TYR A 307 27.90 1.98 19.40
N GLN A 308 27.55 2.61 20.50
CA GLN A 308 26.28 2.37 21.17
C GLN A 308 25.58 3.69 21.42
N THR A 309 24.27 3.70 21.24
CA THR A 309 23.44 4.88 21.48
C THR A 309 22.25 4.46 22.33
N LYS A 310 22.00 5.12 23.44
CA LYS A 310 20.76 4.92 24.21
C LYS A 310 20.17 6.24 24.66
N GLY A 311 18.86 6.29 24.86
CA GLY A 311 18.20 7.49 25.34
C GLY A 311 16.75 7.53 24.91
N PHE A 312 16.18 8.72 24.83
CA PHE A 312 14.81 8.90 24.41
C PHE A 312 14.67 10.04 23.42
N LYS A 313 13.58 10.01 22.66
CA LYS A 313 13.16 11.11 21.82
C LYS A 313 11.66 11.30 21.86
N THR A 314 11.22 12.54 21.69
CA THR A 314 9.84 12.85 21.37
C THR A 314 9.77 13.70 20.12
N SER A 315 8.85 13.36 19.23
CA SER A 315 8.72 13.97 17.91
C SER A 315 7.28 14.40 17.67
N LEU A 316 7.12 15.63 17.18
CA LEU A 316 5.89 16.11 16.56
C LEU A 316 6.10 16.15 15.05
N ALA A 317 5.15 15.62 14.29
CA ALA A 317 5.21 15.62 12.84
C ALA A 317 3.92 16.15 12.20
N LEU A 318 4.07 16.83 11.07
CA LEU A 318 3.00 17.16 10.13
C LEU A 318 3.33 16.53 8.79
N ASN A 319 2.50 15.61 8.33
CA ASN A 319 2.55 15.10 6.96
C ASN A 319 1.41 15.70 6.15
N TYR A 320 1.69 16.31 5.01
CA TYR A 320 0.72 17.03 4.20
C TYR A 320 0.82 16.64 2.72
N ILE A 321 -0.32 16.30 2.10
CA ILE A 321 -0.45 16.10 0.65
C ILE A 321 -1.24 17.28 0.03
N PRO A 322 -0.57 18.38 -0.36
CA PRO A 322 -1.22 19.54 -0.96
C PRO A 322 -1.77 19.27 -2.36
N THR A 323 -1.07 18.48 -3.17
CA THR A 323 -1.41 18.17 -4.56
C THR A 323 -1.17 16.69 -4.84
N ALA A 324 -1.64 16.18 -5.99
CA ALA A 324 -1.50 14.75 -6.32
C ALA A 324 -0.05 14.26 -6.50
N TYR A 325 0.90 15.20 -6.55
CA TYR A 325 2.31 14.98 -6.87
C TYR A 325 3.25 15.46 -5.77
N TRP A 326 2.75 16.11 -4.72
CA TRP A 326 3.58 16.68 -3.66
C TRP A 326 3.23 16.04 -2.32
N GLU A 327 4.25 15.63 -1.58
CA GLU A 327 4.15 15.25 -0.17
C GLU A 327 5.13 16.12 0.61
N TRP A 328 4.67 16.72 1.70
CA TRP A 328 5.49 17.57 2.57
C TRP A 328 5.42 17.06 4.01
N GLY A 329 6.57 16.75 4.59
CA GLY A 329 6.74 16.41 5.99
C GLY A 329 7.46 17.52 6.73
N LEU A 330 7.00 17.87 7.93
CA LEU A 330 7.68 18.74 8.89
C LEU A 330 7.78 18.02 10.22
N TYR A 331 8.95 18.05 10.85
CA TYR A 331 9.26 17.30 12.06
C TYR A 331 9.95 18.21 13.07
N LEU A 332 9.49 18.18 14.31
CA LEU A 332 10.15 18.80 15.45
C LEU A 332 10.47 17.70 16.45
N THR A 333 11.74 17.51 16.79
CA THR A 333 12.20 16.42 17.64
C THR A 333 13.05 16.96 18.78
N TYR A 334 12.71 16.55 20.00
CA TYR A 334 13.58 16.66 21.16
C TYR A 334 14.20 15.29 21.43
N GLN A 335 15.51 15.21 21.62
CA GLN A 335 16.21 13.97 21.86
C GLN A 335 17.32 14.15 22.88
N GLU A 336 17.38 13.23 23.84
CA GLU A 336 18.51 13.03 24.75
C GLU A 336 19.09 11.65 24.52
N ASN A 337 20.41 11.55 24.39
CA ASN A 337 21.06 10.26 24.26
C ASN A 337 22.50 10.26 24.76
N ASP A 338 22.90 9.13 25.31
CA ASP A 338 24.28 8.76 25.56
C ASP A 338 24.84 8.12 24.29
N PHE A 339 25.91 8.69 23.74
CA PHE A 339 26.62 8.16 22.59
C PHE A 339 28.00 7.65 22.98
N LEU A 340 28.14 6.33 22.99
CA LEU A 340 29.35 5.62 23.39
C LEU A 340 30.21 5.29 22.16
N VAL A 341 31.44 5.79 22.16
CA VAL A 341 32.45 5.52 21.12
C VAL A 341 33.75 5.09 21.77
N GLY A 342 34.11 3.82 21.62
CA GLY A 342 35.27 3.26 22.32
C GLY A 342 35.11 3.36 23.84
N GLN A 343 35.93 4.18 24.51
CA GLN A 343 35.85 4.45 25.95
C GLN A 343 35.19 5.80 26.30
N SER A 344 34.82 6.60 25.29
CA SER A 344 34.21 7.91 25.51
C SER A 344 32.69 7.78 25.54
N ASN A 345 32.06 8.36 26.55
CA ASN A 345 30.62 8.57 26.60
C ASN A 345 30.32 10.06 26.35
N LEU A 346 29.54 10.35 25.32
CA LEU A 346 29.13 11.71 24.97
C LEU A 346 27.64 11.86 25.25
N GLU A 347 27.31 12.66 26.26
CA GLU A 347 25.92 13.04 26.57
C GLU A 347 25.46 14.12 25.59
N GLN A 348 24.44 13.80 24.81
CA GLN A 348 23.93 14.65 23.74
C GLN A 348 22.47 15.00 23.99
N THR A 349 22.15 16.28 23.83
CA THR A 349 20.77 16.78 23.92
C THR A 349 20.51 17.73 22.77
N TYR A 350 19.50 17.43 21.95
CA TYR A 350 19.20 18.20 20.75
C TYR A 350 17.72 18.55 20.65
N LEU A 351 17.46 19.78 20.20
CA LEU A 351 16.18 20.17 19.62
C LEU A 351 16.38 20.33 18.11
N SER A 352 15.70 19.51 17.33
CA SER A 352 15.88 19.42 15.88
C SER A 352 14.59 19.74 15.13
N VAL A 353 14.71 20.51 14.05
CA VAL A 353 13.66 20.71 13.07
C VAL A 353 14.09 20.10 11.74
N ALA A 354 13.21 19.34 11.11
CA ALA A 354 13.45 18.76 9.80
C ALA A 354 12.25 18.90 8.88
N THR A 355 12.49 18.96 7.58
CA THR A 355 11.45 18.97 6.55
C THR A 355 11.85 18.08 5.39
N ASP A 356 10.87 17.36 4.85
CA ASP A 356 10.99 16.53 3.66
C ASP A 356 9.97 16.98 2.62
N VAL A 357 10.41 17.28 1.40
CA VAL A 357 9.52 17.60 0.28
C VAL A 357 9.76 16.57 -0.81
N LYS A 358 8.73 15.78 -1.09
CA LYS A 358 8.74 14.79 -2.17
C LYS A 358 7.85 15.26 -3.30
N TRP A 359 8.41 15.23 -4.50
CA TRP A 359 7.67 15.43 -5.74
C TRP A 359 7.67 14.14 -6.55
N LYS A 360 6.49 13.57 -6.79
CA LYS A 360 6.29 12.27 -7.46
C LYS A 360 5.42 12.45 -8.69
N LYS A 361 6.03 12.63 -9.86
CA LYS A 361 5.32 12.68 -11.15
C LYS A 361 5.90 11.63 -12.10
N ASP A 362 6.75 12.07 -13.02
CA ASP A 362 7.48 11.19 -13.94
C ASP A 362 8.82 10.73 -13.35
N GLN A 363 9.22 11.36 -12.25
CA GLN A 363 10.39 11.08 -11.45
C GLN A 363 10.06 11.40 -9.99
N ASP A 364 10.81 10.80 -9.09
CA ASP A 364 10.68 11.01 -7.65
C ASP A 364 11.85 11.89 -7.20
N LEU A 365 11.56 13.15 -6.89
CA LEU A 365 12.50 14.07 -6.28
C LEU A 365 12.21 14.14 -4.78
N ASN A 366 13.23 14.00 -3.94
CA ASN A 366 13.14 14.20 -2.50
C ASN A 366 14.18 15.24 -2.08
N LEU A 367 13.72 16.31 -1.43
CA LEU A 367 14.56 17.29 -0.76
C LEU A 367 14.33 17.17 0.74
N SER A 368 15.40 16.95 1.49
CA SER A 368 15.35 16.88 2.95
C SER A 368 16.27 17.94 3.56
N LEU A 369 15.77 18.69 4.53
CA LEU A 369 16.51 19.69 5.28
C LEU A 369 16.37 19.38 6.77
N ALA A 370 17.45 19.45 7.53
CA ALA A 370 17.42 19.30 8.97
C ALA A 370 18.36 20.28 9.65
N TYR A 371 17.98 20.76 10.83
CA TYR A 371 18.83 21.53 11.71
C TYR A 371 18.61 21.04 13.15
N GLY A 372 19.70 20.66 13.80
CA GLY A 372 19.74 20.27 15.20
C GLY A 372 20.48 21.31 16.01
N LYS A 373 19.80 21.90 16.99
CA LYS A 373 20.41 22.78 17.98
C LYS A 373 20.79 21.96 19.20
N SER A 374 22.07 21.98 19.54
CA SER A 374 22.55 21.37 20.78
C SER A 374 22.07 22.18 21.97
N LEU A 375 21.57 21.49 22.99
CA LEU A 375 21.22 22.05 24.29
C LEU A 375 22.33 21.81 25.33
N SER A 376 23.33 21.00 24.99
CA SER A 376 24.55 20.84 25.79
C SER A 376 25.66 21.75 25.26
N LYS A 377 26.43 22.38 26.15
CA LYS A 377 27.53 23.28 25.74
C LYS A 377 28.72 22.55 25.09
N ALA A 378 28.78 21.23 25.25
CA ALA A 378 29.88 20.40 24.77
C ALA A 378 29.73 19.97 23.32
N GLU A 379 28.52 20.03 22.77
CA GLU A 379 28.19 19.47 21.46
C GLU A 379 27.82 20.58 20.46
N PRO A 380 28.27 20.48 19.21
CA PRO A 380 28.02 21.50 18.19
C PRO A 380 26.61 21.38 17.59
N ASP A 381 26.02 22.51 17.22
CA ASP A 381 24.86 22.52 16.33
C ASP A 381 25.19 21.88 14.97
N PHE A 382 24.18 21.33 14.30
CA PHE A 382 24.35 20.80 12.96
C PHE A 382 23.21 21.20 12.02
N GLY A 383 23.53 21.36 10.74
CA GLY A 383 22.57 21.53 9.65
C GLY A 383 22.85 20.51 8.56
N GLN A 384 21.81 20.04 7.88
CA GLN A 384 21.89 19.04 6.83
C GLN A 384 20.94 19.39 5.68
N VAL A 385 21.41 19.16 4.46
CA VAL A 385 20.60 19.15 3.25
C VAL A 385 20.89 17.88 2.48
N GLU A 386 19.84 17.23 2.00
CA GLU A 386 19.89 16.03 1.19
C GLU A 386 18.97 16.19 -0.02
N LEU A 387 19.45 15.77 -1.19
CA LEU A 387 18.67 15.70 -2.41
C LEU A 387 18.79 14.29 -2.98
N ALA A 388 17.66 13.67 -3.29
CA ALA A 388 17.61 12.41 -3.99
C ALA A 388 16.66 12.50 -5.19
N LEU A 389 17.09 11.98 -6.33
CA LEU A 389 16.32 11.87 -7.56
C LEU A 389 16.27 10.40 -7.95
N THR A 390 15.07 9.86 -8.13
CA THR A 390 14.85 8.52 -8.69
C THR A 390 14.05 8.65 -9.98
N LYS A 391 14.53 7.98 -11.03
CA LYS A 391 13.84 7.87 -12.32
C LYS A 391 13.67 6.40 -12.66
N GLU A 392 12.43 6.00 -12.94
CA GLU A 392 12.12 4.68 -13.48
C GLU A 392 11.82 4.80 -14.98
N LEU A 393 12.41 3.92 -15.77
CA LEU A 393 12.21 3.81 -17.22
C LEU A 393 11.76 2.38 -17.51
N GLY A 394 10.51 2.22 -17.94
CA GLY A 394 9.96 0.91 -18.33
C GLY A 394 10.30 0.56 -19.78
N PHE A 395 10.63 -0.71 -20.02
CA PHE A 395 10.88 -1.28 -21.35
C PHE A 395 10.16 -2.63 -21.46
N ASN A 396 9.01 -2.69 -22.13
CA ASN A 396 8.15 -3.89 -22.14
C ASN A 396 7.82 -4.33 -20.71
N ASN A 397 8.23 -5.55 -20.31
CA ASN A 397 8.09 -6.09 -18.95
C ASN A 397 9.30 -5.80 -18.06
N ASP A 398 10.36 -5.18 -18.59
CA ASP A 398 11.58 -4.86 -17.84
C ASP A 398 11.57 -3.39 -17.38
N ARG A 399 12.45 -3.04 -16.46
CA ARG A 399 12.62 -1.65 -16.03
C ARG A 399 14.07 -1.32 -15.67
N LEU A 400 14.44 -0.06 -15.89
CA LEU A 400 15.67 0.54 -15.42
C LEU A 400 15.33 1.58 -14.35
N ILE A 401 15.94 1.44 -13.18
CA ILE A 401 15.82 2.39 -12.09
C ILE A 401 17.15 3.12 -11.97
N ILE A 402 17.13 4.44 -12.00
CA ILE A 402 18.30 5.29 -11.80
C ILE A 402 18.05 6.13 -10.55
N ASN A 403 18.98 6.07 -9.60
CA ASN A 403 18.97 6.90 -8.40
C ASN A 403 20.23 7.76 -8.35
N LEU A 404 20.05 9.05 -8.09
CA LEU A 404 21.13 9.99 -7.81
C LEU A 404 20.83 10.66 -6.48
N GLY A 405 21.79 10.63 -5.56
CA GLY A 405 21.65 11.18 -4.22
C GLY A 405 22.86 12.00 -3.82
N GLY A 406 22.66 13.04 -3.03
CA GLY A 406 23.76 13.81 -2.46
C GLY A 406 23.34 14.56 -1.22
N GLY A 407 24.27 14.72 -0.29
CA GLY A 407 24.01 15.40 0.96
C GLY A 407 25.21 16.20 1.47
N LEU A 408 24.91 17.31 2.12
CA LEU A 408 25.87 18.18 2.78
C LEU A 408 25.40 18.46 4.21
N ALA A 409 26.32 18.29 5.16
CA ALA A 409 26.10 18.58 6.57
C ALA A 409 27.16 19.58 7.08
N SER A 410 26.85 20.25 8.18
CA SER A 410 27.80 21.09 8.92
C SER A 410 29.09 20.33 9.22
N LYS A 411 30.22 21.03 9.20
CA LYS A 411 31.55 20.41 9.37
C LYS A 411 31.71 19.69 10.70
N GLU A 412 31.13 20.22 11.76
CA GLU A 412 31.22 19.67 13.11
C GLU A 412 30.03 18.75 13.45
N THR A 413 29.24 18.32 12.46
CA THR A 413 28.09 17.43 12.71
C THR A 413 28.54 16.19 13.48
N PRO A 414 27.92 15.90 14.66
CA PRO A 414 28.32 14.76 15.46
C PRO A 414 28.11 13.46 14.70
N LEU A 415 28.94 12.48 15.02
CA LEU A 415 29.16 11.31 14.19
C LEU A 415 27.92 10.42 14.03
N ASN A 416 27.10 10.30 15.07
CA ASN A 416 25.80 9.61 15.03
C ASN A 416 24.74 10.32 14.17
N TYR A 417 24.92 11.61 13.87
CA TYR A 417 24.06 12.41 12.99
C TYR A 417 24.61 12.54 11.56
N GLN A 418 25.79 12.01 11.25
CA GLN A 418 26.34 12.07 9.89
C GLN A 418 25.59 11.16 8.91
N PHE A 419 25.70 11.43 7.61
CA PHE A 419 25.12 10.57 6.57
C PHE A 419 25.79 9.20 6.60
N LYS A 420 25.00 8.12 6.57
CA LYS A 420 25.47 6.73 6.62
C LYS A 420 25.15 6.01 5.31
N GLY A 421 26.13 5.30 4.74
CA GLY A 421 26.02 4.50 3.51
C GLY A 421 26.49 3.05 3.68
N GLY A 422 25.96 2.12 2.88
CA GLY A 422 26.22 0.68 3.01
C GLY A 422 25.20 -0.08 3.88
N GLY A 423 25.28 -1.41 3.85
CA GLY A 423 24.37 -2.30 4.59
C GLY A 423 22.90 -2.04 4.27
N ASN A 424 22.08 -1.85 5.30
CA ASN A 424 20.66 -1.51 5.21
C ASN A 424 20.38 0.02 5.09
N SER A 425 21.39 0.86 4.84
CA SER A 425 21.17 2.31 4.71
C SER A 425 20.45 2.68 3.39
N ARG A 426 19.93 3.90 3.33
CA ARG A 426 19.27 4.46 2.13
C ARG A 426 20.24 4.80 1.00
N ILE A 427 21.55 4.82 1.27
CA ILE A 427 22.59 5.08 0.28
C ILE A 427 23.21 3.72 -0.08
N PRO A 428 22.77 3.10 -1.19
CA PRO A 428 23.16 1.74 -1.53
C PRO A 428 24.66 1.69 -1.86
N LEU A 429 25.36 0.82 -1.14
CA LEU A 429 26.75 0.44 -1.38
C LEU A 429 26.86 -1.07 -1.20
N ARG A 430 26.14 -1.83 -2.03
CA ARG A 430 26.12 -3.29 -1.94
C ARG A 430 27.49 -3.86 -2.28
N GLY A 431 27.90 -4.87 -1.52
CA GLY A 431 29.23 -5.49 -1.63
C GLY A 431 30.34 -4.76 -0.87
N HIS A 432 30.08 -3.60 -0.25
CA HIS A 432 31.06 -2.95 0.61
C HIS A 432 31.14 -3.64 1.98
N LYS A 433 32.36 -3.82 2.52
CA LYS A 433 32.61 -4.64 3.71
C LYS A 433 32.08 -4.04 5.02
N TYR A 434 31.91 -2.72 5.08
CA TYR A 434 31.44 -1.99 6.27
C TYR A 434 30.65 -0.74 5.88
N ASN A 435 29.83 -0.22 6.79
CA ASN A 435 29.10 1.02 6.54
C ASN A 435 30.04 2.23 6.62
N LEU A 436 29.83 3.19 5.73
CA LEU A 436 30.54 4.47 5.70
C LEU A 436 29.69 5.55 6.38
N ALA A 437 30.35 6.51 7.02
CA ALA A 437 29.71 7.71 7.54
C ALA A 437 30.51 8.97 7.19
N GLY A 438 29.82 10.07 6.88
CA GLY A 438 30.48 11.34 6.59
C GLY A 438 29.54 12.54 6.57
N THR A 439 30.12 13.74 6.67
CA THR A 439 29.39 15.01 6.58
C THR A 439 28.97 15.37 5.15
N ARG A 440 29.49 14.66 4.15
CA ARG A 440 29.15 14.87 2.74
C ARG A 440 29.13 13.53 2.04
N TYR A 441 28.18 13.38 1.13
CA TYR A 441 28.20 12.26 0.21
C TYR A 441 27.64 12.63 -1.15
N LEU A 442 28.05 11.85 -2.15
CA LEU A 442 27.43 11.76 -3.46
C LEU A 442 27.28 10.28 -3.78
N SER A 443 26.10 9.88 -4.22
CA SER A 443 25.80 8.50 -4.61
C SER A 443 25.06 8.46 -5.94
N GLY A 444 25.34 7.41 -6.70
CA GLY A 444 24.61 7.03 -7.90
C GLY A 444 24.36 5.53 -7.88
N ASN A 445 23.19 5.14 -8.35
CA ASN A 445 22.82 3.76 -8.50
C ASN A 445 22.03 3.61 -9.81
N ALA A 446 22.30 2.52 -10.52
CA ALA A 446 21.50 2.09 -11.66
C ALA A 446 21.17 0.62 -11.51
N GLU A 447 19.89 0.27 -11.54
CA GLU A 447 19.39 -1.10 -11.44
C GLU A 447 18.57 -1.47 -12.67
N PHE A 448 19.02 -2.48 -13.40
CA PHE A 448 18.23 -3.09 -14.46
C PHE A 448 17.49 -4.31 -13.90
N HIS A 449 16.17 -4.27 -13.96
CA HIS A 449 15.30 -5.36 -13.53
C HIS A 449 14.77 -6.08 -14.77
N LYS A 450 15.17 -7.33 -14.92
CA LYS A 450 14.67 -8.25 -15.94
C LYS A 450 13.51 -9.05 -15.35
N PHE A 451 12.36 -8.98 -16.00
CA PHE A 451 11.24 -9.85 -15.65
C PHE A 451 11.54 -11.28 -16.14
N LEU A 452 11.53 -12.24 -15.22
CA LEU A 452 11.87 -13.64 -15.49
C LEU A 452 10.63 -14.55 -15.60
N GLY A 453 9.45 -14.02 -15.30
CA GLY A 453 8.18 -14.74 -15.42
C GLY A 453 7.37 -14.73 -14.11
N ARG A 454 6.15 -15.23 -14.21
CA ARG A 454 5.27 -15.45 -13.06
C ARG A 454 5.47 -16.85 -12.51
N PHE A 455 5.80 -16.96 -11.23
CA PHE A 455 6.00 -18.28 -10.61
C PHE A 455 4.65 -18.84 -10.14
N TRP A 456 4.18 -19.90 -10.82
CA TRP A 456 2.83 -20.47 -10.70
C TRP A 456 2.58 -21.28 -9.43
N TYR A 457 3.63 -21.80 -8.76
CA TYR A 457 3.47 -22.64 -7.56
C TYR A 457 2.84 -21.92 -6.34
N TYR A 458 2.71 -20.59 -6.40
CA TYR A 458 1.88 -19.80 -5.49
C TYR A 458 1.08 -18.69 -6.20
N GLY A 459 1.02 -18.68 -7.53
CA GLY A 459 0.25 -17.73 -8.36
C GLY A 459 0.53 -16.22 -8.19
N TRP A 460 1.41 -15.81 -7.28
CA TRP A 460 1.36 -14.44 -6.68
C TRP A 460 2.69 -13.66 -6.75
N TYR A 461 3.70 -14.16 -7.48
CA TYR A 461 5.03 -13.53 -7.55
C TYR A 461 5.49 -13.32 -8.98
N ASP A 462 5.78 -12.05 -9.30
CA ASP A 462 6.63 -11.70 -10.43
C ASP A 462 8.08 -11.95 -10.00
N LEU A 463 8.77 -12.86 -10.70
CA LEU A 463 10.18 -13.12 -10.46
C LEU A 463 11.00 -12.11 -11.27
N TRP A 464 11.89 -11.41 -10.58
CA TRP A 464 12.78 -10.43 -11.19
C TRP A 464 14.23 -10.81 -10.96
N GLY A 465 15.01 -10.86 -12.04
CA GLY A 465 16.46 -10.79 -11.97
C GLY A 465 16.87 -9.33 -11.95
N PHE A 466 17.88 -8.96 -11.18
CA PHE A 466 18.38 -7.58 -11.17
C PHE A 466 19.90 -7.55 -11.30
N VAL A 467 20.39 -6.61 -12.09
CA VAL A 467 21.80 -6.24 -12.19
C VAL A 467 21.91 -4.79 -11.76
N PHE A 468 22.88 -4.48 -10.91
CA PHE A 468 23.04 -3.14 -10.38
C PHE A 468 24.49 -2.66 -10.45
N ILE A 469 24.63 -1.34 -10.53
CA ILE A 469 25.90 -0.64 -10.33
C ILE A 469 25.64 0.40 -9.24
N ASP A 470 26.38 0.28 -8.14
CA ASP A 470 26.37 1.25 -7.03
C ASP A 470 27.68 2.02 -7.02
N CYS A 471 27.60 3.34 -6.92
CA CYS A 471 28.76 4.18 -6.62
C CYS A 471 28.38 5.17 -5.54
N ALA A 472 29.23 5.32 -4.52
CA ALA A 472 29.09 6.43 -3.58
C ALA A 472 30.45 6.85 -3.06
N ARG A 473 30.56 8.14 -2.72
CA ARG A 473 31.73 8.70 -2.08
C ARG A 473 31.31 9.47 -0.85
N PHE A 474 31.90 9.12 0.28
CA PHE A 474 31.73 9.82 1.55
C PHE A 474 32.98 10.63 1.87
N SER A 475 32.81 11.77 2.51
CA SER A 475 33.94 12.56 3.02
C SER A 475 33.59 13.30 4.32
N GLN A 476 34.60 13.48 5.16
CA GLN A 476 34.56 14.39 6.30
C GLN A 476 35.11 15.75 5.88
N ALA A 477 34.49 16.83 6.37
CA ALA A 477 35.03 18.16 6.21
C ALA A 477 36.30 18.30 7.08
N TRP A 478 37.47 18.35 6.44
CA TRP A 478 38.80 18.40 7.06
C TRP A 478 38.89 19.36 8.26
N ILE A 479 39.17 18.85 9.45
CA ILE A 479 39.72 19.64 10.56
C ILE A 479 41.23 19.70 10.35
N ASN A 480 41.75 20.85 9.92
CA ASN A 480 43.17 21.17 10.12
C ASN A 480 43.36 21.35 11.63
N VAL A 481 43.63 20.26 12.35
CA VAL A 481 44.24 20.35 13.70
C VAL A 481 45.71 20.68 13.48
N TRP A 482 45.99 21.91 13.08
CA TRP A 482 47.27 22.50 13.44
C TRP A 482 47.21 22.74 14.95
N ARG A 483 47.64 21.71 15.69
CA ARG A 483 48.12 21.86 17.05
C ARG A 483 49.22 22.94 16.96
N LYS A 484 48.88 24.18 17.31
CA LYS A 484 49.87 25.17 17.71
C LYS A 484 50.47 24.63 19.00
N GLU A 485 51.49 23.80 18.89
CA GLU A 485 52.51 23.71 19.92
C GLU A 485 53.13 25.10 20.04
N LYS A 486 52.59 25.90 20.97
CA LYS A 486 53.35 27.01 21.53
C LYS A 486 54.37 26.39 22.48
N LYS A 487 55.63 26.37 22.04
CA LYS A 487 56.77 26.50 22.95
C LYS A 487 56.79 27.89 23.55
#